data_AF-A0A838JU32-F1
#
_entry.id   AF-A0A838JU32-F1
#
_cell.length_a   1.000
_cell.length_b   1.000
_cell.length_c   1.000
_cell.angle_alpha   90.00
_cell.angle_beta   90.00
_cell.angle_gamma   90.00
#
_symmetry.space_group_name_H-M   'P 1'
#
loop_
_entity.id
_entity.type
_entity.pdbx_description
1 polymer ?
#
loop_
_entity_poly.entity_id
_entity_poly.type
_entity_poly.pdbx_seq_one_letter_code
_entity_poly.pdbx_strand_id
1 'polypeptide(L)'
;MANAHATLEAAGRGVIRSALAGSLLWVGALKFADYEAENIQPMVSTSPLFSWVNGRMGARKTARLIGVVELALGALITARPLSPRLSALGSFGAIAMFLTTLSFLHTMPGVWQEEHGFPALSLEGQFLAKDGVLLGASILTASESLRAASR
;
A
#
# COMPACT_ATOMS: atom_id res chain seq x y z
N MET A 1 3.64 26.46 24.24
CA MET A 1 3.37 26.06 22.84
C MET A 1 4.31 24.96 22.34
N ALA A 2 5.62 25.01 22.62
CA ALA A 2 6.59 23.99 22.17
C ALA A 2 6.23 22.53 22.56
N ASN A 3 5.76 22.29 23.78
CA ASN A 3 5.37 20.94 24.23
C ASN A 3 4.13 20.39 23.50
N ALA A 4 3.19 21.25 23.13
CA ALA A 4 1.99 20.82 22.41
C ALA A 4 2.32 20.39 20.98
N HIS A 5 3.21 21.13 20.31
CA HIS A 5 3.71 20.77 18.97
C HIS A 5 4.43 19.42 18.98
N ALA A 6 5.37 19.23 19.92
CA ALA A 6 6.14 17.98 20.02
C ALA A 6 5.26 16.75 20.28
N THR A 7 4.25 16.88 21.15
CA THR A 7 3.28 15.81 21.43
C THR A 7 2.41 15.50 20.21
N LEU A 8 1.91 16.52 19.51
CA LEU A 8 1.10 16.32 18.31
C LEU A 8 1.90 15.64 17.19
N GLU A 9 3.16 16.03 17.00
CA GLU A 9 4.05 15.43 16.02
C GLU A 9 4.35 13.95 16.35
N ALA A 10 4.58 13.64 17.64
CA ALA A 10 4.79 12.27 18.09
C ALA A 10 3.52 11.40 17.92
N ALA A 11 2.35 11.94 18.26
CA ALA A 11 1.08 11.26 18.06
C ALA A 11 0.82 11.02 16.58
N GLY A 12 1.02 12.03 15.72
CA GLY A 12 0.86 11.92 14.27
C GLY A 12 1.74 10.84 13.66
N ARG A 13 3.03 10.77 14.05
CA ARG A 13 3.93 9.68 13.64
C ARG A 13 3.45 8.31 14.10
N GLY A 14 2.98 8.21 15.34
CA GLY A 14 2.42 6.97 15.87
C GLY A 14 1.21 6.50 15.08
N VAL A 15 0.26 7.41 14.82
CA VAL A 15 -0.97 7.16 14.08
C VAL A 15 -0.66 6.78 12.65
N ILE A 16 0.16 7.54 11.92
CA ILE A 16 0.41 7.28 10.49
C ILE A 16 1.11 5.93 10.27
N ARG A 17 2.07 5.57 11.13
CA ARG A 17 2.75 4.27 11.06
C ARG A 17 1.79 3.12 11.39
N SER A 18 0.96 3.29 12.42
CA SER A 18 0.01 2.25 12.83
C SER A 18 -1.12 2.08 11.80
N ALA A 19 -1.60 3.18 11.22
CA ALA A 19 -2.60 3.15 10.15
C ALA A 19 -2.03 2.53 8.87
N LEU A 20 -0.81 2.87 8.48
CA LEU A 20 -0.12 2.25 7.35
C LEU A 20 0.02 0.73 7.55
N ALA A 21 0.58 0.31 8.69
CA ALA A 21 0.76 -1.11 8.99
C ALA A 21 -0.59 -1.84 9.10
N GLY A 22 -1.57 -1.24 9.79
CA GLY A 22 -2.91 -1.78 9.96
C GLY A 22 -3.63 -1.98 8.63
N SER A 23 -3.57 -1.01 7.71
CA SER A 23 -4.15 -1.13 6.38
C SER A 23 -3.51 -2.27 5.59
N LEU A 24 -2.17 -2.38 5.58
CA LEU A 24 -1.47 -3.47 4.90
C LEU A 24 -1.81 -4.84 5.49
N LEU A 25 -1.85 -4.94 6.82
CA LEU A 25 -2.17 -6.20 7.50
C LEU A 25 -3.62 -6.62 7.22
N TRP A 26 -4.55 -5.67 7.26
CA TRP A 26 -5.96 -5.96 7.08
C TRP A 26 -6.28 -6.30 5.62
N VAL A 27 -5.87 -5.46 4.67
CA VAL A 27 -6.08 -5.71 3.23
C VAL A 27 -5.36 -6.98 2.79
N GLY A 28 -4.13 -7.20 3.27
CA GLY A 28 -3.37 -8.41 3.01
C GLY A 28 -4.05 -9.69 3.52
N ALA A 29 -4.69 -9.62 4.69
CA ALA A 29 -5.49 -10.74 5.20
C ALA A 29 -6.74 -10.98 4.34
N LEU A 30 -7.40 -9.93 3.85
CA LEU A 30 -8.57 -10.07 2.98
C LEU A 30 -8.23 -10.76 1.65
N LYS A 31 -7.00 -10.65 1.13
CA LYS A 31 -6.56 -11.34 -0.10
C LYS A 31 -6.64 -12.87 -0.06
N PHE A 32 -6.91 -13.46 1.11
CA PHE A 32 -7.16 -14.89 1.25
C PHE A 32 -8.63 -15.28 1.06
N ALA A 33 -9.55 -14.31 1.09
CA ALA A 33 -10.96 -14.51 0.79
C ALA A 33 -11.19 -14.65 -0.73
N ASP A 34 -12.16 -15.49 -1.12
CA ASP A 34 -12.38 -15.81 -2.54
C ASP A 34 -12.82 -14.59 -3.36
N TYR A 35 -13.64 -13.70 -2.78
CA TYR A 35 -14.13 -12.49 -3.47
C TYR A 35 -13.00 -11.49 -3.79
N GLU A 36 -11.92 -11.47 -3.00
CA GLU A 36 -10.80 -10.57 -3.26
C GLU A 36 -10.01 -10.97 -4.52
N ALA A 37 -10.06 -12.24 -4.91
CA ALA A 37 -9.45 -12.67 -6.16
C ALA A 37 -10.15 -12.08 -7.39
N GLU A 38 -11.45 -11.81 -7.29
CA GLU A 38 -12.26 -11.14 -8.31
C GLU A 38 -12.00 -9.64 -8.32
N ASN A 39 -11.97 -9.01 -7.14
CA ASN A 39 -11.74 -7.57 -6.99
C ASN A 39 -10.41 -7.10 -7.60
N ILE A 40 -9.36 -7.92 -7.57
CA ILE A 40 -8.06 -7.54 -8.15
C ILE A 40 -7.92 -7.86 -9.64
N GLN A 41 -8.87 -8.58 -10.27
CA GLN A 41 -8.74 -8.97 -11.67
C GLN A 41 -8.53 -7.79 -12.63
N PRO A 42 -9.24 -6.65 -12.48
CA PRO A 42 -9.03 -5.51 -13.36
C PRO A 42 -7.57 -5.03 -13.31
N MET A 43 -7.00 -4.87 -12.11
CA MET A 43 -5.62 -4.41 -11.93
C MET A 43 -4.58 -5.43 -12.40
N VAL A 44 -4.82 -6.71 -12.12
CA VAL A 44 -3.91 -7.81 -12.44
C VAL A 44 -3.86 -8.07 -13.95
N SER A 45 -4.99 -7.95 -14.65
CA SER A 45 -5.07 -8.22 -16.09
C SER A 45 -4.47 -7.12 -16.96
N THR A 46 -4.42 -5.89 -16.46
CA THR A 46 -3.98 -4.71 -17.23
C THR A 46 -2.49 -4.41 -17.08
N SER A 47 -1.81 -5.05 -16.13
CA SER A 47 -0.36 -4.94 -15.96
C SER A 47 0.38 -6.08 -16.66
N PRO A 48 1.40 -5.82 -17.50
CA PRO A 48 2.20 -6.88 -18.11
C PRO A 48 2.82 -7.84 -17.07
N LEU A 49 3.27 -7.30 -15.93
CA LEU A 49 3.87 -8.09 -14.85
C LEU A 49 2.84 -8.99 -14.17
N PHE A 50 1.76 -8.40 -13.65
CA PHE A 50 0.75 -9.17 -12.93
C PHE A 50 -0.04 -10.10 -13.83
N SER A 51 -0.28 -9.73 -15.09
CA SER A 51 -0.95 -10.56 -16.08
C SER A 51 -0.14 -11.81 -16.40
N TRP A 52 1.19 -11.69 -16.52
CA TRP A 52 2.08 -12.84 -16.67
C TRP A 52 2.04 -13.78 -15.44
N VAL A 53 2.13 -13.23 -14.23
CA VAL A 53 2.02 -14.01 -12.98
C VAL A 53 0.66 -14.71 -12.89
N ASN A 54 -0.41 -14.00 -13.23
CA ASN A 54 -1.78 -14.50 -13.21
C ASN A 54 -2.02 -15.61 -14.23
N GLY A 55 -1.49 -15.48 -15.44
CA GLY A 55 -1.56 -16.54 -16.45
C GLY A 55 -0.87 -17.84 -15.99
N ARG A 56 0.18 -17.73 -15.18
CA ARG A 56 0.94 -18.89 -14.69
C ARG A 56 0.38 -19.49 -13.40
N MET A 57 -0.12 -18.68 -12.48
CA MET A 57 -0.53 -19.11 -11.13
C MET A 57 -2.04 -19.15 -10.93
N GLY A 58 -2.80 -18.42 -11.74
CA GLY A 58 -4.24 -18.20 -11.60
C GLY A 58 -4.60 -17.14 -10.55
N ALA A 59 -5.79 -16.55 -10.71
CA ALA A 59 -6.32 -15.44 -9.91
C ALA A 59 -6.13 -15.59 -8.40
N ARG A 60 -6.58 -16.73 -7.85
CA ARG A 60 -6.52 -16.98 -6.40
C ARG A 60 -5.10 -17.03 -5.86
N LYS A 61 -4.15 -17.60 -6.59
CA LYS A 61 -2.76 -17.69 -6.13
C LYS A 61 -2.06 -16.34 -6.24
N THR A 62 -2.34 -15.57 -7.29
CA THR A 62 -1.85 -14.19 -7.44
C THR A 62 -2.36 -13.31 -6.31
N ALA A 63 -3.66 -13.39 -5.98
CA ALA A 63 -4.25 -12.66 -4.86
C ALA A 63 -3.55 -12.97 -3.54
N ARG A 64 -3.42 -14.26 -3.22
CA ARG A 64 -2.73 -14.71 -2.00
C ARG A 64 -1.26 -14.28 -1.95
N LEU A 65 -0.56 -14.28 -3.09
CA LEU A 65 0.83 -13.80 -3.17
C LEU A 65 0.92 -12.32 -2.82
N ILE A 66 0.03 -11.49 -3.39
CA ILE A 66 -0.07 -10.07 -3.03
C ILE A 66 -0.37 -9.93 -1.53
N GLY A 67 -1.31 -10.72 -1.01
CA GLY A 67 -1.64 -10.73 0.42
C GLY A 67 -0.46 -11.07 1.32
N VAL A 68 0.35 -12.07 0.96
CA VAL A 68 1.57 -12.40 1.70
C VAL A 68 2.55 -11.24 1.70
N VAL A 69 2.72 -10.55 0.57
CA VAL A 69 3.58 -9.37 0.49
C VAL A 69 3.06 -8.24 1.38
N GLU A 70 1.76 -7.93 1.31
CA GLU A 70 1.13 -6.89 2.16
C GLU A 70 1.28 -7.21 3.64
N LEU A 71 1.01 -8.45 4.05
CA LEU A 71 1.19 -8.92 5.42
C LEU A 71 2.65 -8.80 5.89
N ALA A 72 3.60 -9.21 5.05
CA ALA A 72 5.03 -9.14 5.37
C ALA A 72 5.49 -7.68 5.54
N LEU A 73 5.09 -6.79 4.65
CA LEU A 73 5.42 -5.36 4.73
C LEU A 73 4.79 -4.71 5.97
N GLY A 74 3.52 -4.98 6.25
CA GLY A 74 2.84 -4.50 7.46
C GLY A 74 3.51 -4.98 8.75
N ALA A 75 3.92 -6.25 8.79
CA ALA A 75 4.65 -6.82 9.93
C ALA A 75 6.03 -6.16 10.12
N LEU A 76 6.78 -5.96 9.04
CA LEU A 76 8.08 -5.27 9.07
C LEU A 76 7.95 -3.84 9.60
N ILE A 77 6.95 -3.08 9.15
CA ILE A 77 6.69 -1.71 9.62
C ILE A 77 6.30 -1.70 11.10
N THR A 78 5.53 -2.68 11.55
CA THR A 78 5.14 -2.81 12.96
C THR A 78 6.34 -3.12 13.85
N ALA A 79 7.34 -3.84 13.33
CA ALA A 79 8.56 -4.22 14.03
C ALA A 79 9.53 -3.05 14.36
N ARG A 80 9.18 -1.79 14.05
CA ARG A 80 9.97 -0.60 14.37
C ARG A 80 10.49 -0.51 15.81
N PRO A 81 9.73 -0.87 16.87
CA PRO A 81 10.24 -0.84 18.24
C PRO A 81 11.35 -1.86 18.50
N LEU A 82 11.34 -2.98 17.77
CA LEU A 82 12.32 -4.07 17.90
C LEU A 82 13.56 -3.81 17.02
N SER A 83 13.33 -3.35 15.78
CA SER A 83 14.40 -3.02 14.84
C SER A 83 13.96 -1.92 13.88
N PRO A 84 14.49 -0.70 14.03
CA PRO A 84 14.26 0.39 13.09
C PRO A 84 14.68 0.05 11.66
N ARG A 85 15.71 -0.80 11.47
CA ARG A 85 16.16 -1.24 10.14
C ARG A 85 15.13 -2.12 9.43
N LEU A 86 14.46 -3.02 10.15
CA LEU A 86 13.38 -3.86 9.59
C LEU A 86 12.18 -3.00 9.17
N SER A 87 11.82 -2.02 9.99
CA SER A 87 10.76 -1.06 9.64
C SER A 87 11.11 -0.22 8.42
N ALA A 88 12.37 0.21 8.28
CA ALA A 88 12.82 0.92 7.09
C ALA A 88 12.68 0.03 5.84
N LEU A 89 13.10 -1.24 5.91
CA LEU A 89 12.95 -2.19 4.81
C LEU A 89 11.47 -2.40 4.41
N GLY A 90 10.60 -2.63 5.40
CA GLY A 90 9.15 -2.75 5.17
C GLY A 90 8.55 -1.48 4.54
N SER A 91 9.00 -0.30 5.00
CA SER A 91 8.55 0.98 4.46
C SER A 91 9.00 1.18 3.02
N PHE A 92 10.23 0.82 2.66
CA PHE A 92 10.70 0.86 1.27
C PHE A 92 9.94 -0.10 0.36
N GLY A 93 9.63 -1.31 0.85
CA GLY A 93 8.78 -2.23 0.12
C GLY A 93 7.37 -1.66 -0.10
N ALA A 94 6.80 -1.00 0.90
CA ALA A 94 5.51 -0.33 0.77
C ALA A 94 5.54 0.83 -0.23
N ILE A 95 6.63 1.62 -0.28
CA ILE A 95 6.82 2.65 -1.31
C ILE A 95 6.75 2.04 -2.71
N ALA A 96 7.51 0.96 -2.96
CA ALA A 96 7.51 0.30 -4.28
C ALA A 96 6.13 -0.25 -4.64
N MET A 97 5.42 -0.81 -3.66
CA MET A 97 4.06 -1.35 -3.83
C MET A 97 3.04 -0.25 -4.16
N PHE A 98 3.03 0.87 -3.44
CA PHE A 98 2.10 1.97 -3.71
C PHE A 98 2.43 2.72 -4.99
N LEU A 99 3.70 2.84 -5.38
CA LEU A 99 4.08 3.35 -6.70
C LEU A 99 3.55 2.46 -7.82
N THR A 100 3.66 1.14 -7.64
CA THR A 100 3.10 0.17 -8.58
C THR A 100 1.58 0.31 -8.65
N THR A 101 0.91 0.48 -7.51
CA THR A 101 -0.55 0.63 -7.45
C THR A 101 -1.02 1.94 -8.10
N LEU A 102 -0.35 3.05 -7.81
CA LEU A 102 -0.64 4.36 -8.41
C LEU A 102 -0.34 4.41 -9.92
N SER A 103 0.56 3.55 -10.42
CA SER A 103 0.77 3.43 -11.87
C SER A 103 -0.51 3.02 -12.61
N PHE A 104 -1.42 2.29 -11.96
CA PHE A 104 -2.71 1.89 -12.53
C PHE A 104 -3.66 3.04 -12.81
N LEU A 105 -3.51 4.20 -12.16
CA LEU A 105 -4.27 5.40 -12.55
C LEU A 105 -4.03 5.80 -14.00
N HIS A 106 -2.87 5.45 -14.56
CA HIS A 106 -2.49 5.79 -15.93
C HIS A 106 -2.65 4.61 -16.88
N THR A 107 -2.48 3.37 -16.40
CA THR A 107 -2.43 2.19 -17.28
C THR A 107 -3.72 1.37 -17.28
N MET A 108 -4.59 1.53 -16.29
CA MET A 108 -5.81 0.72 -16.16
C MET A 108 -6.99 1.38 -16.91
N PRO A 109 -7.69 0.67 -17.82
CA PRO A 109 -8.95 1.12 -18.38
C PRO A 109 -10.03 1.18 -17.29
N GLY A 110 -10.98 2.11 -17.42
CA GLY A 110 -12.07 2.27 -16.45
C GLY A 110 -11.72 3.07 -15.19
N VAL A 111 -10.54 3.69 -15.11
CA VAL A 111 -10.18 4.66 -14.05
C VAL A 111 -11.01 5.94 -14.14
N TRP A 112 -11.38 6.33 -15.35
CA TRP A 112 -12.19 7.51 -15.64
C TRP A 112 -13.64 7.07 -15.89
N GLN A 113 -14.59 7.89 -15.46
CA GLN A 113 -16.01 7.66 -15.72
C GLN A 113 -16.28 7.68 -17.22
N GLU A 114 -17.04 6.70 -17.73
CA GLU A 114 -17.36 6.61 -19.17
C GLU A 114 -18.16 7.82 -19.66
N GLU A 115 -19.11 8.30 -18.87
CA GLU A 115 -19.98 9.42 -19.25
C GLU A 115 -19.30 10.78 -19.20
N HIS A 116 -18.35 10.98 -18.27
CA HIS A 116 -17.79 12.30 -17.96
C HIS A 116 -16.33 12.45 -18.44
N GLY A 117 -15.63 11.34 -18.70
CA GLY A 117 -14.23 11.34 -19.09
C GLY A 117 -13.29 11.94 -18.04
N PHE A 118 -12.08 12.28 -18.45
CA PHE A 118 -11.12 12.99 -17.60
C PHE A 118 -11.63 14.40 -17.26
N PRO A 119 -11.60 14.86 -15.98
CA PRO A 119 -10.93 14.27 -14.81
C PRO A 119 -11.86 13.53 -13.81
N ALA A 120 -13.05 13.08 -14.24
CA ALA A 120 -13.98 12.39 -13.35
C ALA A 120 -13.54 10.94 -13.08
N LEU A 121 -13.16 10.63 -11.84
CA LEU A 121 -12.71 9.28 -11.43
C LEU A 121 -13.88 8.33 -11.18
N SER A 122 -13.76 7.09 -11.66
CA SER A 122 -14.62 5.96 -11.27
C SER A 122 -14.40 5.58 -9.81
N LEU A 123 -15.18 4.62 -9.28
CA LEU A 123 -15.01 4.13 -7.91
C LEU A 123 -13.62 3.51 -7.71
N GLU A 124 -13.13 2.78 -8.71
CA GLU A 124 -11.79 2.17 -8.74
C GLU A 124 -10.72 3.25 -8.84
N GLY A 125 -10.93 4.27 -9.69
CA GLY A 125 -10.02 5.41 -9.80
C GLY A 125 -9.87 6.18 -8.49
N GLN A 126 -10.98 6.38 -7.76
CA GLN A 126 -10.97 6.99 -6.43
C GLN A 126 -10.24 6.11 -5.41
N PHE A 127 -10.43 4.79 -5.48
CA PHE A 127 -9.73 3.85 -4.61
C PHE A 127 -8.21 3.87 -4.85
N LEU A 128 -7.76 3.98 -6.09
CA LEU A 128 -6.33 4.11 -6.41
C LEU A 128 -5.78 5.49 -6.00
N ALA A 129 -6.53 6.56 -6.21
CA ALA A 129 -6.08 7.92 -5.90
C ALA A 129 -5.74 8.11 -4.41
N LYS A 130 -6.53 7.53 -3.51
CA LYS A 130 -6.27 7.62 -2.06
C LYS A 130 -4.99 6.90 -1.63
N ASP A 131 -4.45 5.96 -2.42
CA ASP A 131 -3.19 5.29 -2.10
C ASP A 131 -2.00 6.24 -2.17
N GLY A 132 -2.14 7.43 -2.76
CA GLY A 132 -1.17 8.52 -2.63
C GLY A 132 -0.91 8.94 -1.18
N VAL A 133 -1.93 8.85 -0.32
CA VAL A 133 -1.77 9.10 1.13
C VAL A 133 -0.91 8.01 1.77
N LEU A 134 -1.11 6.75 1.37
CA LEU A 134 -0.35 5.61 1.87
C LEU A 134 1.10 5.63 1.37
N LEU A 135 1.34 6.08 0.13
CA LEU A 135 2.68 6.37 -0.37
C LEU A 135 3.37 7.43 0.51
N GLY A 136 2.70 8.56 0.79
CA GLY A 136 3.23 9.58 1.69
C GLY A 136 3.53 9.04 3.09
N ALA A 137 2.62 8.25 3.66
CA ALA A 137 2.81 7.58 4.95
C ALA A 137 4.03 6.64 4.95
N SER A 138 4.24 5.89 3.87
CA SER A 138 5.37 4.98 3.73
C SER A 138 6.71 5.71 3.65
N ILE A 139 6.78 6.85 2.95
CA ILE A 139 7.96 7.72 2.89
C ILE A 139 8.28 8.31 4.27
N LEU A 140 7.27 8.83 4.98
CA LEU A 140 7.46 9.37 6.33
C LEU A 140 7.93 8.30 7.32
N THR A 141 7.36 7.10 7.25
CA THR A 141 7.74 5.97 8.10
C THR A 141 9.15 5.46 7.79
N ALA A 142 9.54 5.42 6.51
CA ALA A 142 10.91 5.09 6.08
C ALA A 142 11.93 6.09 6.64
N SER A 143 11.67 7.39 6.49
CA SER A 143 12.51 8.46 7.01
C SER A 143 12.69 8.39 8.53
N GLU A 144 11.59 8.19 9.27
CA GLU A 144 11.66 8.04 10.73
C GLU A 144 12.47 6.80 11.13
N SER A 145 12.24 5.68 10.45
CA SER A 145 12.91 4.41 10.74
C SER A 145 14.41 4.47 10.48
N LEU A 146 14.83 5.12 9.38
CA LEU A 146 16.25 5.36 9.09
C LEU A 146 16.91 6.26 10.13
N ARG A 147 16.24 7.35 10.52
CA ARG A 147 16.74 8.26 11.56
C ARG A 147 16.87 7.58 12.92
N ALA A 148 16.00 6.61 13.23
CA ALA A 148 16.10 5.80 14.44
C ALA A 148 17.18 4.71 14.34
N ALA A 149 17.49 4.20 13.14
CA ALA A 149 18.56 3.22 12.91
C ALA A 149 19.97 3.82 12.93
N SER A 150 20.08 5.14 12.75
CA SER A 150 21.35 5.90 12.77
C SER A 150 21.70 6.48 14.14
N ARG A 151 20.89 6.20 15.18
CA ARG A 151 21.15 6.54 16.58
C ARG A 151 21.65 5.31 17.32
#